data_AF-A0A212QW76-F1
#
_entry.id   AF-A0A212QW76-F1
#
_cell.length_a   1.000
_cell.length_b   1.000
_cell.length_c   1.000
_cell.angle_alpha   90.00
_cell.angle_beta   90.00
_cell.angle_gamma   90.00
#
_symmetry.space_group_name_H-M   'P 1'
#
loop_
_entity.id
_entity.type
_entity.pdbx_description
1 polymer ?
#
loop_
_entity_poly.entity_id
_entity_poly.type
_entity_poly.pdbx_seq_one_letter_code
_entity_poly.pdbx_strand_id
1 'polypeptide(L)'
;MSTRLTEAIQSAAERAVTQLGSSWLMATVTAANAGGTVDVTTARGPVAGIRRLKSYASPVVGDVVVVLTNANGNWVVVGALA
;
A
#
# COMPACT_ATOMS: atom_id res chain seq x y z
N MET A 1 2.75 -1.80 -36.91
CA MET A 1 2.49 -2.03 -35.48
C MET A 1 1.35 -1.11 -35.08
N SER A 2 0.22 -1.63 -34.60
CA SER A 2 -1.03 -0.84 -34.45
C SER A 2 -0.94 0.18 -33.33
N THR A 3 -1.43 1.41 -33.55
CA THR A 3 -1.45 2.53 -32.58
C THR A 3 -2.01 2.14 -31.22
N ARG A 4 -3.00 1.22 -31.19
CA ARG A 4 -3.57 0.69 -29.95
C ARG A 4 -2.58 -0.06 -29.07
N LEU A 5 -1.61 -0.76 -29.66
CA LEU A 5 -0.57 -1.46 -28.90
C LEU A 5 0.39 -0.46 -28.26
N THR A 6 0.77 0.59 -29.00
CA THR A 6 1.62 1.66 -28.48
C THR A 6 0.95 2.38 -27.31
N GLU A 7 -0.34 2.72 -27.43
CA GLU A 7 -1.13 3.34 -26.36
C GLU A 7 -1.26 2.41 -25.13
N ALA A 8 -1.49 1.11 -25.35
CA ALA A 8 -1.56 0.14 -24.25
C ALA A 8 -0.24 0.00 -23.50
N ILE A 9 0.89 -0.03 -24.21
CA ILE A 9 2.24 -0.07 -23.62
C ILE A 9 2.51 1.20 -22.83
N GLN A 10 2.19 2.36 -23.40
CA GLN A 10 2.40 3.64 -22.72
C GLN A 10 1.57 3.75 -21.44
N SER A 11 0.28 3.39 -21.50
CA SER A 11 -0.58 3.39 -20.30
C SER A 11 -0.11 2.41 -19.23
N ALA A 12 0.37 1.23 -19.62
CA ALA A 12 0.94 0.26 -18.69
C ALA A 12 2.23 0.80 -18.04
N ALA A 13 3.09 1.47 -18.81
CA ALA A 13 4.32 2.08 -18.30
C ALA A 13 4.03 3.22 -17.30
N GLU A 14 3.09 4.11 -17.61
CA GLU A 14 2.69 5.20 -16.71
C GLU A 14 2.11 4.68 -15.38
N ARG A 15 1.32 3.60 -15.43
CA ARG A 15 0.80 2.93 -14.23
C ARG A 15 1.93 2.29 -13.43
N ALA A 16 2.89 1.63 -14.08
CA ALA A 16 4.04 1.02 -13.43
C ALA A 16 4.90 2.07 -12.72
N VAL A 17 5.18 3.22 -13.37
CA VAL A 17 5.95 4.31 -12.76
C VAL A 17 5.22 4.91 -11.56
N THR A 18 3.91 5.13 -11.67
CA THR A 18 3.07 5.61 -10.55
C THR A 18 3.03 4.60 -9.39
N GLN A 19 3.05 3.31 -9.71
CA GLN A 19 3.11 2.23 -8.74
C GLN A 19 4.48 2.13 -8.04
N LEU A 20 5.56 2.50 -8.75
CA LEU A 20 6.92 2.51 -8.21
C LEU A 20 7.31 3.84 -7.53
N GLY A 21 6.52 4.90 -7.67
CA GLY A 21 6.78 6.18 -7.02
C GLY A 21 6.48 6.17 -5.51
N SER A 22 7.12 7.09 -4.77
CA SER A 22 6.70 7.39 -3.40
C SER A 22 5.26 7.90 -3.41
N SER A 23 4.41 7.27 -2.63
CA SER A 23 2.96 7.46 -2.69
C SER A 23 2.30 7.11 -1.36
N TRP A 24 1.02 7.44 -1.26
CA TRP A 24 0.15 7.00 -0.18
C TRP A 24 -1.06 6.27 -0.76
N LEU A 25 -1.62 5.35 0.02
CA LEU A 25 -2.80 4.60 -0.36
C LEU A 25 -3.61 4.17 0.86
N MET A 26 -4.88 3.88 0.62
CA MET A 26 -5.76 3.24 1.59
C MET A 26 -5.53 1.73 1.62
N ALA A 27 -5.64 1.14 2.80
CA ALA A 27 -5.58 -0.28 3.00
C ALA A 27 -6.51 -0.73 4.14
N THR A 28 -6.88 -2.01 4.15
CA THR A 28 -7.65 -2.62 5.23
C THR A 28 -6.78 -3.61 5.99
N VAL A 29 -6.72 -3.48 7.32
CA VAL A 29 -5.98 -4.42 8.17
C VAL A 29 -6.64 -5.80 8.12
N THR A 30 -5.85 -6.82 7.82
CA THR A 30 -6.27 -8.23 7.80
C THR A 30 -5.69 -9.03 8.95
N ALA A 31 -4.58 -8.58 9.54
CA ALA A 31 -4.01 -9.17 10.76
C ALA A 31 -3.24 -8.13 11.58
N ALA A 32 -3.32 -8.23 12.90
CA ALA A 32 -2.49 -7.49 13.84
C ALA A 32 -1.43 -8.43 14.43
N ASN A 33 -0.16 -8.16 14.14
CA ASN A 33 0.94 -9.05 14.49
C ASN A 33 1.65 -8.57 15.77
N ALA A 34 2.24 -9.53 16.50
CA ALA A 34 3.16 -9.22 17.58
C ALA A 34 4.37 -8.41 17.05
N GLY A 35 4.90 -7.48 17.84
CA GLY A 35 6.08 -6.69 17.45
C GLY A 35 5.81 -5.43 16.62
N GLY A 36 4.54 -5.00 16.52
CA GLY A 36 4.19 -3.70 15.93
C GLY A 36 4.15 -3.70 14.41
N THR A 37 3.67 -4.79 13.81
CA THR A 37 3.37 -4.86 12.38
C THR A 37 1.92 -5.26 12.15
N VAL A 38 1.42 -5.01 10.94
CA VAL A 38 0.10 -5.44 10.49
C VAL A 38 0.20 -5.99 9.06
N ASP A 39 -0.72 -6.90 8.74
CA ASP A 39 -0.97 -7.30 7.36
C ASP A 39 -2.15 -6.52 6.83
N VAL A 40 -2.11 -6.13 5.56
CA VAL A 40 -3.15 -5.32 4.95
C VAL A 40 -3.48 -5.79 3.54
N THR A 41 -4.72 -5.53 3.12
CA THR A 41 -5.11 -5.57 1.71
C THR A 41 -5.14 -4.15 1.16
N THR A 42 -4.48 -3.92 0.03
CA THR A 42 -4.40 -2.62 -0.64
C THR A 42 -4.98 -2.71 -2.06
N ALA A 43 -5.20 -1.57 -2.72
CA ALA A 43 -5.55 -1.54 -4.14
C ALA A 43 -4.46 -2.15 -5.06
N ARG A 44 -3.24 -2.35 -4.56
CA ARG A 44 -2.11 -2.97 -5.27
C ARG A 44 -1.95 -4.46 -4.94
N GLY A 45 -2.82 -5.02 -4.10
CA GLY A 45 -2.75 -6.39 -3.60
C GLY A 45 -2.45 -6.48 -2.09
N PRO A 46 -2.38 -7.70 -1.55
CA PRO A 46 -2.07 -7.95 -0.14
C PRO A 46 -0.59 -7.66 0.15
N VAL A 47 -0.32 -7.12 1.34
CA VAL A 47 1.04 -6.82 1.82
C VAL A 47 1.11 -7.20 3.30
N ALA A 48 2.10 -8.03 3.65
CA ALA A 48 2.28 -8.56 5.00
C ALA A 48 3.40 -7.85 5.76
N GLY A 49 3.31 -7.85 7.09
CA GLY A 49 4.39 -7.45 7.98
C GLY A 49 4.76 -5.96 7.94
N ILE A 50 3.82 -5.08 7.58
CA ILE A 50 4.10 -3.63 7.50
C ILE A 50 4.21 -3.06 8.91
N ARG A 51 5.29 -2.32 9.20
CA ARG A 51 5.44 -1.60 10.47
C ARG A 51 4.40 -0.49 10.59
N ARG A 52 3.81 -0.38 11.78
CA ARG A 52 2.92 0.74 12.14
C ARG A 52 3.65 1.78 12.97
N LEU A 53 3.19 3.03 12.89
CA LEU A 53 3.63 4.07 13.81
C LEU A 53 3.25 3.71 15.25
N LYS A 54 4.08 4.11 16.21
CA LYS A 54 3.84 3.86 17.66
C LYS A 54 2.52 4.48 18.14
N SER A 55 2.12 5.60 17.55
CA SER A 55 0.85 6.30 17.84
C SER A 55 -0.37 5.46 17.51
N TYR A 56 -0.29 4.60 16.49
CA TYR A 56 -1.35 3.65 16.15
C TYR A 56 -1.17 2.36 16.98
N ALA A 57 -1.48 2.45 18.28
CA ALA A 57 -1.07 1.44 19.26
C ALA A 57 -1.88 0.13 19.22
N SER A 58 -3.16 0.20 18.85
CA SER A 58 -4.15 -0.88 18.97
C SER A 58 -4.81 -1.19 17.63
N PRO A 59 -4.09 -1.76 16.65
CA PRO A 59 -4.68 -2.11 15.36
C PRO A 59 -5.71 -3.24 15.51
N VAL A 60 -6.82 -3.13 14.80
CA VAL A 60 -7.88 -4.12 14.74
C VAL A 60 -8.08 -4.58 13.30
N VAL A 61 -8.43 -5.86 13.12
CA VAL A 61 -8.82 -6.39 11.80
C VAL A 61 -10.07 -5.64 11.32
N GLY A 62 -10.02 -5.17 10.07
CA GLY A 62 -11.07 -4.33 9.48
C GLY A 62 -10.76 -2.83 9.53
N ASP A 63 -9.77 -2.39 10.31
CA ASP A 63 -9.37 -0.98 10.32
C ASP A 63 -8.96 -0.54 8.92
N VAL A 64 -9.54 0.58 8.49
CA VAL A 64 -9.17 1.26 7.24
C VAL A 64 -8.05 2.24 7.57
N VAL A 65 -6.86 2.01 7.02
CA VAL A 65 -5.64 2.72 7.36
C VAL A 65 -5.04 3.46 6.18
N VAL A 66 -4.29 4.52 6.48
CA VAL A 66 -3.39 5.18 5.51
C VAL A 66 -2.03 4.52 5.56
N VAL A 67 -1.51 4.16 4.38
CA VAL A 67 -0.19 3.55 4.22
C VAL A 67 0.66 4.43 3.31
N LEU A 68 1.91 4.66 3.70
CA LEU A 68 2.91 5.30 2.85
C LEU A 68 3.82 4.23 2.26
N THR A 69 4.16 4.38 0.98
CA THR A 69 5.13 3.54 0.27
C THR A 69 6.17 4.41 -0.41
N ASN A 70 7.40 3.91 -0.55
CA ASN A 70 8.44 4.56 -1.34
C ASN A 70 8.95 3.66 -2.47
N ALA A 71 9.72 4.25 -3.38
CA ALA A 71 10.29 3.54 -4.54
C ALA A 71 11.26 2.40 -4.18
N ASN A 72 11.79 2.40 -2.95
CA ASN A 72 12.65 1.33 -2.43
C ASN A 72 11.83 0.15 -1.88
N GLY A 73 10.50 0.15 -2.05
CA GLY A 73 9.62 -0.90 -1.56
C GLY A 73 9.40 -0.89 -0.05
N ASN A 74 9.69 0.22 0.63
CA ASN A 74 9.39 0.35 2.06
C ASN A 74 7.95 0.82 2.26
N TRP A 75 7.30 0.25 3.28
CA TRP A 75 5.93 0.55 3.65
C TRP A 75 5.85 0.95 5.12
N VAL A 76 4.96 1.89 5.44
CA VAL A 76 4.63 2.25 6.84
C VAL A 76 3.15 2.56 6.97
N VAL A 77 2.51 1.96 7.98
CA VAL A 77 1.13 2.28 8.35
C VAL A 77 1.12 3.49 9.27
N VAL A 78 0.43 4.55 8.85
CA VAL A 78 0.31 5.81 9.60
C VAL A 78 -0.67 5.66 10.76
N GLY A 79 -1.86 5.12 10.48
CA GLY A 79 -2.93 4.92 11.45
C GLY A 79 -4.27 4.62 10.78
N ALA A 80 -5.26 4.27 11.59
CA ALA A 80 -6.65 4.10 11.17
C ALA A 80 -7.34 5.46 10.93
N LEU A 81 -8.28 5.48 10.00
CA LEU A 81 -9.25 6.56 9.88
C LEU A 81 -10.27 6.47 11.04
N ALA A 82 -10.80 7.63 11.44
CA ALA A 82 -11.77 7.73 12.53
C ALA A 82 -13.11 7.04 12.22
#